data_AF-A0A9D1UH08-F1
#
_entry.id   AF-A0A9D1UH08-F1
#
_cell.length_a   1.000
_cell.length_b   1.000
_cell.length_c   1.000
_cell.angle_alpha   90.00
_cell.angle_beta   90.00
_cell.angle_gamma   90.00
#
_symmetry.space_group_name_H-M   'P 1'
#
loop_
_entity.id
_entity.type
_entity.pdbx_description
1 polymer ?
#
loop_
_entity_poly.entity_id
_entity_poly.type
_entity_poly.pdbx_seq_one_letter_code
_entity_poly.pdbx_strand_id
1 'polypeptide(L)'
;MVNVAIDGPAGAGKSTVARGAAKELGYIYVDTGALYRTVALAAQRNGVLGNEEAVQDLLGKITVELKFDENSEQKVYLNGEDVSSLIRTPEISMAASKVSQIPAVRAFLLELQRSIARSNNVIMDGRDIGTVVLPDADVKIFLFASPECRAQRRYKELIEKGENVAYEDVLKDVNDRDYQDSHREIAPLKPTEESVMADTTGKALPESIDMIVSVIKEKINGKL
;
A
#
# COMPACT_ATOMS: atom_id res chain seq x y z
N MET A 1 13.21 -12.24 12.27
CA MET A 1 12.09 -11.33 11.99
C MET A 1 11.22 -11.98 10.95
N VAL A 2 9.91 -11.87 11.10
CA VAL A 2 8.94 -12.39 10.14
C VAL A 2 8.51 -11.26 9.21
N ASN A 3 8.67 -11.48 7.91
CA ASN A 3 8.31 -10.52 6.88
C ASN A 3 7.08 -11.02 6.11
N VAL A 4 5.96 -10.31 6.21
CA VAL A 4 4.75 -10.61 5.43
C VAL A 4 4.55 -9.52 4.38
N ALA A 5 4.46 -9.93 3.12
CA ALA A 5 4.12 -9.07 1.99
C ALA A 5 2.65 -9.26 1.59
N ILE A 6 1.88 -8.17 1.55
CA ILE A 6 0.49 -8.18 1.06
C ILE A 6 0.36 -7.27 -0.16
N ASP A 7 0.29 -7.86 -1.34
CA ASP A 7 0.06 -7.17 -2.61
C ASP A 7 -1.40 -7.33 -3.06
N GLY A 8 -1.82 -6.52 -4.02
CA GLY A 8 -3.16 -6.60 -4.60
C GLY A 8 -3.69 -5.26 -5.10
N PRO A 9 -4.81 -5.26 -5.84
CA PRO A 9 -5.31 -4.06 -6.51
C PRO A 9 -5.85 -3.00 -5.54
N ALA A 10 -6.01 -1.77 -6.03
CA ALA A 10 -6.65 -0.70 -5.28
C ALA A 10 -8.07 -1.11 -4.86
N GLY A 11 -8.51 -0.74 -3.65
CA GLY A 11 -9.86 -1.05 -3.16
C GLY A 11 -10.08 -2.49 -2.70
N ALA A 12 -9.08 -3.38 -2.79
CA ALA A 12 -9.19 -4.75 -2.28
C ALA A 12 -9.28 -4.87 -0.74
N GLY A 13 -9.16 -3.76 0.00
CA GLY A 13 -9.21 -3.76 1.47
C GLY A 13 -7.88 -4.06 2.16
N LYS A 14 -6.77 -4.11 1.40
CA LYS A 14 -5.41 -4.44 1.91
C LYS A 14 -5.05 -3.73 3.20
N SER A 15 -5.07 -2.41 3.23
CA SER A 15 -4.61 -1.64 4.38
C SER A 15 -5.43 -1.91 5.63
N THR A 16 -6.73 -2.15 5.49
CA THR A 16 -7.63 -2.49 6.60
C THR A 16 -7.37 -3.92 7.10
N VAL A 17 -7.27 -4.88 6.19
CA VAL A 17 -7.03 -6.30 6.51
C VAL A 17 -5.62 -6.50 7.09
N ALA A 18 -4.60 -5.91 6.47
CA ALA A 18 -3.21 -5.96 6.91
C ALA A 18 -3.03 -5.35 8.31
N ARG A 19 -3.67 -4.20 8.57
CA ARG A 19 -3.66 -3.58 9.90
C ARG A 19 -4.34 -4.45 10.95
N GLY A 20 -5.48 -5.05 10.61
CA GLY A 20 -6.19 -5.98 11.49
C GLY A 20 -5.35 -7.22 11.83
N ALA A 21 -4.77 -7.85 10.81
CA ALA A 21 -3.90 -9.01 10.98
C ALA A 21 -2.63 -8.69 11.78
N ALA A 22 -2.02 -7.52 11.53
CA ALA A 22 -0.84 -7.07 12.26
C ALA A 22 -1.16 -6.88 13.75
N LYS A 23 -2.32 -6.26 14.06
CA LYS A 23 -2.79 -6.09 15.44
C LYS A 23 -2.99 -7.43 16.14
N GLU A 24 -3.62 -8.41 15.47
CA GLU A 24 -3.85 -9.74 16.07
C GLU A 24 -2.55 -10.52 16.31
N LEU A 25 -1.57 -10.37 15.41
CA LEU A 25 -0.28 -11.07 15.49
C LEU A 25 0.77 -10.33 16.34
N GLY A 26 0.49 -9.10 16.77
CA GLY A 26 1.47 -8.24 17.44
C GLY A 26 2.63 -7.82 16.52
N TYR A 27 2.36 -7.69 15.22
CA TYR A 27 3.33 -7.26 14.20
C TYR A 27 3.15 -5.78 13.89
N ILE A 28 4.20 -5.19 13.32
CA ILE A 28 4.16 -3.82 12.83
C ILE A 28 3.48 -3.78 11.45
N TYR A 29 2.47 -2.93 11.30
CA TYR A 29 1.86 -2.65 10.02
C TYR A 29 2.59 -1.51 9.29
N VAL A 30 2.93 -1.70 8.01
CA VAL A 30 3.59 -0.69 7.17
C VAL A 30 2.77 -0.42 5.90
N ASP A 31 2.13 0.75 5.83
CA ASP A 31 1.50 1.30 4.63
C ASP A 31 2.59 1.93 3.73
N THR A 32 3.02 1.19 2.70
CA THR A 32 4.00 1.74 1.75
C THR A 32 3.42 2.83 0.86
N GLY A 33 2.11 2.79 0.61
CA GLY A 33 1.40 3.83 -0.11
C GLY A 33 1.50 5.19 0.60
N ALA A 34 1.52 5.20 1.93
CA ALA A 34 1.75 6.42 2.70
C ALA A 34 3.12 7.05 2.41
N LEU A 35 4.16 6.25 2.21
CA LEU A 35 5.50 6.73 1.87
C LEU A 35 5.52 7.42 0.49
N TYR A 36 4.89 6.81 -0.52
CA TYR A 36 4.76 7.44 -1.85
C TYR A 36 3.91 8.71 -1.79
N ARG A 37 2.84 8.73 -1.00
CA ARG A 37 2.03 9.95 -0.78
C ARG A 37 2.82 11.05 -0.09
N THR A 38 3.75 10.73 0.80
CA THR A 38 4.66 11.72 1.40
C THR A 38 5.59 12.35 0.38
N VAL A 39 6.18 11.55 -0.52
CA VAL A 39 7.01 12.09 -1.62
C VAL A 39 6.16 12.95 -2.57
N ALA A 40 4.94 12.52 -2.86
CA ALA A 40 4.01 13.28 -3.69
C ALA A 40 3.64 14.63 -3.06
N LEU A 41 3.39 14.66 -1.74
CA LEU A 41 3.16 15.89 -1.00
C LEU A 41 4.38 16.83 -1.07
N ALA A 42 5.58 16.30 -0.91
CA ALA A 42 6.81 17.07 -1.06
C ALA A 42 6.95 17.66 -2.48
N ALA A 43 6.72 16.85 -3.50
CA ALA A 43 6.77 17.28 -4.90
C ALA A 43 5.72 18.35 -5.21
N GLN A 44 4.50 18.21 -4.67
CA GLN A 44 3.42 19.18 -4.83
C GLN A 44 3.73 20.51 -4.14
N ARG A 45 4.24 20.48 -2.89
CA ARG A 45 4.65 21.68 -2.16
C ARG A 45 5.75 22.47 -2.87
N ASN A 46 6.62 21.79 -3.62
CA ASN A 46 7.70 22.41 -4.38
C ASN A 46 7.33 22.71 -5.84
N GLY A 47 6.11 22.40 -6.28
CA GLY A 47 5.67 22.66 -7.65
C GLY A 47 6.35 21.80 -8.72
N VAL A 48 6.89 20.62 -8.35
CA VAL A 48 7.70 19.77 -9.24
C VAL A 48 7.02 18.46 -9.67
N LEU A 49 5.78 18.20 -9.24
CA LEU A 49 5.07 16.92 -9.45
C LEU A 49 5.05 16.40 -10.90
N GLY A 50 5.12 17.29 -11.90
CA GLY A 50 5.11 16.95 -13.32
C GLY A 50 6.49 16.91 -14.00
N ASN A 51 7.59 17.03 -13.25
CA ASN A 51 8.95 17.03 -13.78
C ASN A 51 9.79 16.00 -13.02
N GLU A 52 10.10 14.88 -13.68
CA GLU A 52 10.81 13.75 -13.06
C GLU A 52 12.21 14.11 -12.58
N GLU A 53 12.97 14.88 -13.37
CA GLU A 53 14.31 15.35 -12.98
C GLU A 53 14.24 16.24 -11.73
N ALA A 54 13.29 17.16 -11.69
CA ALA A 54 13.09 18.04 -10.54
C ALA A 54 12.59 17.28 -9.29
N VAL A 55 11.79 16.22 -9.47
CA VAL A 55 11.43 15.32 -8.38
C VAL A 55 12.65 14.57 -7.87
N GLN A 56 13.51 14.07 -8.76
CA GLN A 56 14.76 13.39 -8.37
C GLN A 56 15.69 14.30 -7.57
N ASP A 57 15.87 15.56 -8.01
CA ASP A 57 16.66 16.56 -7.29
C ASP A 57 16.09 16.91 -5.90
N LEU A 58 14.76 16.80 -5.74
CA LEU A 58 14.09 17.02 -4.47
C LEU A 58 14.39 15.91 -3.46
N LEU A 59 14.61 14.66 -3.91
CA LEU A 59 14.83 13.51 -3.02
C LEU A 59 16.03 13.69 -2.11
N GLY A 60 17.10 14.32 -2.59
CA GLY A 60 18.29 14.64 -1.78
C GLY A 60 18.10 15.77 -0.77
N LYS A 61 16.95 16.47 -0.81
CA LYS A 61 16.63 17.64 0.03
C LYS A 61 15.52 17.35 1.05
N ILE A 62 14.93 16.16 0.99
CA ILE A 62 13.84 15.76 1.88
C ILE A 62 14.25 14.57 2.74
N THR A 63 13.65 14.47 3.92
CA THR A 63 13.73 13.30 4.78
C THR A 63 12.33 12.76 5.00
N VAL A 64 12.15 11.46 4.73
CA VAL A 64 10.91 10.74 5.00
C VAL A 64 11.19 9.77 6.13
N GLU A 65 10.47 9.92 7.25
CA GLU A 65 10.58 9.03 8.39
C GLU A 65 9.25 8.35 8.66
N LEU A 66 9.33 7.10 9.10
CA LEU A 66 8.19 6.34 9.58
C LEU A 66 8.45 6.04 11.06
N LYS A 67 7.53 6.47 11.92
CA LYS A 67 7.57 6.25 13.37
C LYS A 67 6.29 5.54 13.78
N PHE A 68 6.35 4.84 14.91
CA PHE A 68 5.19 4.20 15.51
C PHE A 68 4.90 4.87 16.84
N ASP A 69 3.63 5.20 17.09
CA ASP A 69 3.21 5.70 18.39
C ASP A 69 3.07 4.57 19.41
N GLU A 70 2.70 4.92 20.65
CA GLU A 70 2.52 3.97 21.75
C GLU A 70 1.46 2.90 21.46
N ASN A 71 0.54 3.16 20.53
CA ASN A 71 -0.49 2.22 20.08
C ASN A 71 -0.05 1.40 18.86
N SER A 72 1.22 1.48 18.47
CA SER A 72 1.77 0.90 17.24
C SER A 72 1.10 1.44 15.96
N GLU A 73 0.49 2.63 16.02
CA GLU A 73 -0.01 3.29 14.82
C GLU A 73 1.14 3.96 14.07
N GLN A 74 1.13 3.77 12.76
CA GLN A 74 2.08 4.41 11.86
C GLN A 74 1.85 5.92 11.79
N LYS A 75 2.95 6.66 12.02
CA LYS A 75 3.09 8.10 11.78
C LYS A 75 4.15 8.33 10.72
N VAL A 76 3.86 9.23 9.79
CA VAL A 76 4.79 9.56 8.69
C VAL A 76 5.18 11.02 8.79
N TYR A 77 6.50 11.26 8.75
CA TYR A 77 7.08 12.58 8.87
C TYR A 77 7.77 12.98 7.57
N LEU A 78 7.59 14.25 7.18
CA LEU A 78 8.31 14.89 6.08
C LEU A 78 9.11 16.04 6.66
N ASN A 79 10.44 15.98 6.59
CA ASN A 79 11.33 17.02 7.15
C ASN A 79 11.01 17.36 8.63
N GLY A 80 10.62 16.35 9.41
CA GLY A 80 10.25 16.49 10.82
C GLY A 80 8.80 16.92 11.09
N GLU A 81 8.00 17.24 10.07
CA GLU A 81 6.55 17.54 10.20
C GLU A 81 5.72 16.26 10.14
N ASP A 82 4.81 16.03 11.09
CA ASP A 82 3.82 14.94 10.99
C ASP A 82 2.84 15.24 9.86
N VAL A 83 2.95 14.52 8.74
CA VAL A 83 2.12 14.68 7.55
C VAL A 83 1.04 13.60 7.43
N SER A 84 0.84 12.77 8.47
CA SER A 84 0.00 11.57 8.43
C SER A 84 -1.44 11.84 7.98
N SER A 85 -2.00 13.01 8.30
CA SER A 85 -3.33 13.44 7.85
C SER A 85 -3.30 14.07 6.45
N LEU A 86 -2.28 14.89 6.17
CA LEU A 86 -2.11 15.62 4.90
C LEU A 86 -1.93 14.69 3.71
N ILE A 87 -1.32 13.53 3.92
CA ILE A 87 -1.10 12.55 2.86
C ILE A 87 -2.35 11.72 2.51
N ARG A 88 -3.49 11.94 3.17
CA ARG A 88 -4.72 11.16 2.95
C ARG A 88 -5.72 11.86 2.03
N THR A 89 -5.40 13.04 1.49
CA THR A 89 -6.32 13.72 0.58
C THR A 89 -6.39 13.03 -0.78
N PRO A 90 -7.52 13.17 -1.52
CA PRO A 90 -7.64 12.65 -2.88
C PRO A 90 -6.56 13.18 -3.81
N GLU A 91 -6.21 14.46 -3.73
CA GLU A 91 -5.21 15.08 -4.60
C GLU A 91 -3.84 14.44 -4.41
N ILE A 92 -3.41 14.24 -3.16
CA ILE A 92 -2.12 13.60 -2.85
C ILE A 92 -2.13 12.12 -3.26
N SER A 93 -3.28 11.45 -3.15
CA SER A 93 -3.41 10.05 -3.59
C SER A 93 -3.24 9.92 -5.10
N MET A 94 -3.76 10.88 -5.89
CA MET A 94 -3.53 10.92 -7.34
C MET A 94 -2.08 11.26 -7.68
N ALA A 95 -1.49 12.22 -6.96
CA ALA A 95 -0.09 12.61 -7.11
C ALA A 95 0.87 11.44 -6.81
N ALA A 96 0.54 10.59 -5.83
CA ALA A 96 1.31 9.40 -5.47
C ALA A 96 1.44 8.41 -6.63
N SER A 97 0.38 8.23 -7.43
CA SER A 97 0.44 7.36 -8.61
C SER A 97 1.51 7.85 -9.59
N LYS A 98 1.56 9.16 -9.86
CA LYS A 98 2.55 9.77 -10.76
C LYS A 98 3.97 9.57 -10.26
N VAL A 99 4.25 9.93 -9.00
CA VAL A 99 5.62 9.82 -8.47
C VAL A 99 6.07 8.36 -8.30
N SER A 100 5.14 7.42 -8.10
CA SER A 100 5.48 5.99 -7.95
C SER A 100 6.03 5.34 -9.23
N GLN A 101 5.83 5.99 -10.38
CA GLN A 101 6.36 5.55 -11.67
C GLN A 101 7.83 5.98 -11.86
N ILE A 102 8.32 6.93 -11.08
CA ILE A 102 9.68 7.47 -11.18
C ILE A 102 10.68 6.52 -10.51
N PRO A 103 11.66 5.95 -11.24
CA PRO A 103 12.63 4.99 -10.68
C PRO A 103 13.39 5.53 -9.46
N ALA A 104 13.79 6.80 -9.49
CA ALA A 104 14.53 7.44 -8.40
C ALA A 104 13.72 7.49 -7.10
N VAL A 105 12.39 7.76 -7.18
CA VAL A 105 11.49 7.77 -6.02
C VAL A 105 11.41 6.38 -5.40
N ARG A 106 11.28 5.35 -6.25
CA ARG A 106 11.23 3.95 -5.80
C ARG A 106 12.52 3.55 -5.10
N ALA A 107 13.67 3.87 -5.69
CA ALA A 107 14.98 3.61 -5.11
C ALA A 107 15.17 4.31 -3.76
N PHE A 108 14.75 5.57 -3.66
CA PHE A 108 14.80 6.37 -2.43
C PHE A 108 13.99 5.73 -1.28
N LEU A 109 12.79 5.21 -1.57
CA LEU A 109 11.94 4.60 -0.55
C LEU A 109 12.30 3.14 -0.21
N LEU A 110 12.99 2.44 -1.12
CA LEU A 110 13.26 1.01 -0.99
C LEU A 110 14.07 0.66 0.27
N GLU A 111 15.12 1.42 0.56
CA GLU A 111 15.96 1.13 1.74
C GLU A 111 15.24 1.44 3.05
N LEU A 112 14.42 2.49 3.08
CA LEU A 112 13.56 2.78 4.23
C LEU A 112 12.61 1.60 4.51
N GLN A 113 11.95 1.08 3.48
CA GLN A 113 11.05 -0.07 3.61
C GLN A 113 11.79 -1.32 4.11
N ARG A 114 12.96 -1.63 3.54
CA ARG A 114 13.76 -2.81 3.92
C ARG A 114 14.34 -2.70 5.33
N SER A 115 14.80 -1.52 5.74
CA SER A 115 15.36 -1.31 7.09
C SER A 115 14.33 -1.58 8.20
N ILE A 116 13.06 -1.21 7.97
CA ILE A 116 11.96 -1.50 8.90
C ILE A 116 11.75 -3.01 9.03
N ALA A 117 11.75 -3.74 7.91
CA ALA A 117 11.57 -5.20 7.88
C ALA A 117 12.75 -5.96 8.52
N ARG A 118 13.99 -5.44 8.46
CA ARG A 118 15.16 -6.09 9.10
C ARG A 118 15.11 -6.06 10.63
N SER A 119 14.40 -5.10 11.21
CA SER A 119 14.42 -4.82 12.65
C SER A 119 13.12 -5.19 13.38
N ASN A 120 12.07 -5.61 12.66
CA ASN A 120 10.74 -5.86 13.24
C ASN A 120 10.04 -7.04 12.54
N ASN A 121 9.09 -7.67 13.22
CA ASN A 121 8.10 -8.50 12.54
C ASN A 121 7.08 -7.56 11.85
N VAL A 122 6.92 -7.67 10.54
CA VAL A 122 6.17 -6.69 9.75
C VAL A 122 5.11 -7.35 8.86
N ILE A 123 4.00 -6.64 8.70
CA ILE A 123 3.06 -6.82 7.59
C ILE A 123 3.11 -5.55 6.75
N MET A 124 3.62 -5.66 5.53
CA MET A 124 3.78 -4.55 4.61
C MET A 124 2.80 -4.69 3.44
N ASP A 125 1.94 -3.70 3.22
CA ASP A 125 1.00 -3.71 2.11
C ASP A 125 1.39 -2.76 0.98
N GLY A 126 1.11 -3.18 -0.27
CA GLY A 126 1.51 -2.43 -1.45
C GLY A 126 1.05 -3.05 -2.78
N ARG A 127 1.88 -2.91 -3.82
CA ARG A 127 1.63 -3.45 -5.17
C ARG A 127 2.72 -4.40 -5.65
N ASP A 128 3.91 -4.27 -5.09
CA ASP A 128 5.15 -4.92 -5.48
C ASP A 128 6.01 -5.27 -4.27
N ILE A 129 5.37 -5.51 -3.12
CA ILE A 129 6.07 -5.84 -1.88
C ILE A 129 6.75 -7.20 -2.03
N GLY A 130 6.01 -8.24 -2.41
CA GLY A 130 6.54 -9.60 -2.56
C GLY A 130 7.41 -9.82 -3.80
N THR A 131 7.36 -8.90 -4.78
CA THR A 131 8.13 -9.00 -6.04
C THR A 131 9.41 -8.15 -6.03
N VAL A 132 9.41 -6.99 -5.38
CA VAL A 132 10.51 -6.01 -5.46
C VAL A 132 11.03 -5.62 -4.08
N VAL A 133 10.15 -5.25 -3.14
CA VAL A 133 10.57 -4.69 -1.85
C VAL A 133 11.16 -5.77 -0.95
N LEU A 134 10.41 -6.86 -0.77
CA LEU A 134 10.70 -8.03 0.05
C LEU A 134 10.57 -9.31 -0.81
N PRO A 135 11.47 -9.51 -1.81
CA PRO A 135 11.44 -10.70 -2.67
C PRO A 135 11.64 -11.99 -1.88
N ASP A 136 12.25 -11.92 -0.70
CA ASP A 136 12.47 -13.06 0.20
C ASP A 136 11.53 -13.02 1.42
N ALA A 137 10.36 -12.36 1.30
CA ALA A 137 9.37 -12.32 2.38
C ALA A 137 8.98 -13.73 2.83
N ASP A 138 8.81 -13.93 4.13
CA ASP A 138 8.47 -15.23 4.70
C ASP A 138 7.10 -15.73 4.25
N VAL A 139 6.18 -14.79 4.04
CA VAL A 139 4.83 -15.03 3.56
C VAL A 139 4.50 -13.96 2.51
N LYS A 140 4.12 -14.39 1.32
CA LYS A 140 3.64 -13.52 0.24
C LYS A 140 2.16 -13.80 0.03
N ILE A 141 1.34 -12.77 0.11
CA ILE A 141 -0.10 -12.83 -0.05
C ILE A 141 -0.49 -11.87 -1.16
N PHE A 142 -1.30 -12.34 -2.09
CA PHE A 142 -1.96 -11.50 -3.07
C PHE A 142 -3.45 -11.40 -2.72
N LEU A 143 -3.83 -10.29 -2.09
CA LEU A 143 -5.20 -10.01 -1.68
C LEU A 143 -6.02 -9.56 -2.89
N PHE A 144 -7.09 -10.28 -3.17
CA PHE A 144 -7.95 -10.04 -4.31
C PHE A 144 -9.40 -9.79 -3.86
N ALA A 145 -10.10 -9.00 -4.67
CA ALA A 145 -11.56 -8.88 -4.65
C ALA A 145 -12.02 -8.51 -6.06
N SER A 146 -13.20 -8.98 -6.48
CA SER A 146 -13.71 -8.69 -7.82
C SER A 146 -13.81 -7.17 -8.09
N PRO A 147 -13.60 -6.70 -9.33
CA PRO A 147 -13.78 -5.29 -9.68
C PRO A 147 -15.13 -4.72 -9.26
N GLU A 148 -16.20 -5.48 -9.42
CA GLU A 148 -17.58 -5.11 -9.03
C GLU A 148 -17.69 -4.94 -7.52
N CYS A 149 -17.10 -5.85 -6.74
CA CYS A 149 -17.09 -5.75 -5.28
C CYS A 149 -16.36 -4.48 -4.82
N ARG A 150 -15.21 -4.18 -5.43
CA ARG A 150 -14.41 -2.99 -5.12
C ARG A 150 -15.11 -1.70 -5.55
N ALA A 151 -15.70 -1.68 -6.75
CA ALA A 151 -16.50 -0.58 -7.25
C ALA A 151 -17.72 -0.32 -6.36
N GLN A 152 -18.42 -1.36 -5.92
CA GLN A 152 -19.57 -1.24 -5.03
C GLN A 152 -19.21 -0.66 -3.66
N ARG A 153 -18.07 -1.07 -3.07
CA ARG A 153 -17.55 -0.50 -1.82
C ARG A 153 -17.23 0.99 -2.01
N ARG A 154 -16.50 1.32 -3.08
CA ARG A 154 -16.12 2.70 -3.40
C ARG A 154 -17.33 3.58 -3.69
N TYR A 155 -18.30 3.06 -4.42
CA TYR A 155 -19.55 3.76 -4.72
C TYR A 155 -20.29 4.13 -3.42
N LYS A 156 -20.45 3.17 -2.49
CA LYS A 156 -21.06 3.44 -1.18
C LYS A 156 -20.33 4.53 -0.40
N GLU A 157 -19.00 4.49 -0.34
CA GLU A 157 -18.20 5.53 0.32
C GLU A 157 -18.42 6.93 -0.28
N LEU A 158 -18.59 7.03 -1.60
CA LEU A 158 -18.82 8.30 -2.30
C LEU A 158 -20.23 8.84 -2.04
N ILE A 159 -21.25 7.96 -2.09
CA ILE A 159 -22.63 8.32 -1.75
C ILE A 159 -22.74 8.78 -0.28
N GLU A 160 -22.08 8.09 0.65
CA GLU A 160 -22.05 8.48 2.07
C GLU A 160 -21.41 9.85 2.32
N LYS A 161 -20.50 10.28 1.44
CA LYS A 161 -19.89 11.62 1.45
C LYS A 161 -20.75 12.69 0.76
N GLY A 162 -21.90 12.31 0.22
CA GLY A 162 -22.80 13.21 -0.51
C GLY A 162 -22.35 13.50 -1.95
N GLU A 163 -21.44 12.70 -2.51
CA GLU A 163 -21.05 12.83 -3.91
C GLU A 163 -22.12 12.20 -4.83
N ASN A 164 -22.36 12.82 -5.97
CA ASN A 164 -23.29 12.31 -6.98
C ASN A 164 -22.49 11.70 -8.14
N VAL A 165 -22.30 10.38 -8.09
CA VAL A 165 -21.54 9.60 -9.08
C VAL A 165 -22.39 8.43 -9.58
N ALA A 166 -22.18 7.99 -10.82
CA ALA A 166 -22.79 6.76 -11.33
C ALA A 166 -21.93 5.54 -10.94
N TYR A 167 -22.58 4.40 -10.69
CA TYR A 167 -21.86 3.16 -10.37
C TYR A 167 -20.95 2.73 -11.54
N GLU A 168 -21.43 2.91 -12.77
CA GLU A 168 -20.73 2.57 -14.00
C GLU A 168 -19.42 3.35 -14.15
N ASP A 169 -19.40 4.64 -13.78
CA ASP A 169 -18.21 5.47 -13.79
C ASP A 169 -17.18 4.98 -12.76
N VAL A 170 -17.65 4.64 -11.55
CA VAL A 170 -16.78 4.08 -10.50
C VAL A 170 -16.19 2.74 -10.91
N LEU A 171 -16.98 1.86 -11.54
CA LEU A 171 -16.50 0.58 -12.04
C LEU A 171 -15.48 0.76 -13.16
N LYS A 172 -15.73 1.70 -14.08
CA LYS A 172 -14.77 2.05 -15.14
C LYS A 172 -13.45 2.53 -14.54
N ASP A 173 -13.49 3.45 -13.57
CA ASP A 173 -12.29 3.95 -12.89
C ASP A 173 -11.50 2.85 -12.18
N VAL A 174 -12.18 1.88 -11.57
CA VAL A 174 -11.54 0.72 -10.94
C VAL A 174 -10.81 -0.12 -11.99
N ASN A 175 -11.46 -0.43 -13.10
CA ASN A 175 -10.87 -1.23 -14.17
C ASN A 175 -9.69 -0.50 -14.85
N ASP A 176 -9.82 0.80 -15.12
CA ASP A 176 -8.76 1.61 -15.72
C ASP A 176 -7.51 1.63 -14.82
N ARG A 177 -7.70 1.74 -13.50
CA ARG A 177 -6.59 1.66 -12.53
C ARG A 177 -5.95 0.29 -12.48
N ASP A 178 -6.74 -0.78 -12.49
CA ASP A 178 -6.19 -2.15 -12.47
C ASP A 178 -5.37 -2.43 -13.74
N TYR A 179 -5.85 -1.94 -14.88
CA TYR A 179 -5.11 -2.02 -16.14
C TYR A 179 -3.76 -1.29 -16.04
N GLN A 180 -3.77 -0.04 -15.55
CA GLN A 180 -2.54 0.75 -15.33
C GLN A 180 -1.58 0.07 -14.35
N ASP A 181 -2.06 -0.41 -13.20
CA ASP A 181 -1.25 -1.06 -12.17
C ASP A 181 -0.62 -2.36 -12.69
N SER A 182 -1.33 -3.13 -13.53
CA SER A 182 -0.85 -4.41 -14.07
C SER A 182 0.03 -4.28 -15.32
N HIS A 183 -0.12 -3.19 -16.11
CA HIS A 183 0.61 -2.97 -17.37
C HIS A 183 1.76 -1.96 -17.25
N ARG A 184 2.05 -1.44 -16.05
CA ARG A 184 3.22 -0.58 -15.84
C ARG A 184 4.52 -1.31 -16.18
N GLU A 185 5.42 -0.62 -16.88
CA GLU A 185 6.74 -1.18 -17.25
C GLU A 185 7.58 -1.54 -16.03
N ILE A 186 7.47 -0.74 -14.95
CA ILE A 186 8.24 -0.91 -13.73
C ILE A 186 7.37 -1.52 -12.63
N ALA A 187 7.80 -2.69 -12.16
CA ALA A 187 7.21 -3.43 -11.03
C ALA A 187 5.71 -3.74 -11.17
N PRO A 188 5.20 -4.26 -12.30
CA PRO A 188 3.75 -4.49 -12.50
C PRO A 188 3.08 -5.23 -11.35
N LEU A 189 1.83 -4.85 -11.03
CA LEU A 189 1.02 -5.55 -10.04
C LEU A 189 0.74 -6.97 -10.53
N LYS A 190 1.45 -7.93 -9.97
CA LYS A 190 1.26 -9.36 -10.24
C LYS A 190 1.63 -10.19 -9.01
N PRO A 191 0.92 -11.30 -8.76
CA PRO A 191 1.38 -12.27 -7.77
C PRO A 191 2.71 -12.91 -8.21
N THR A 192 3.49 -13.36 -7.22
CA THR A 192 4.61 -14.29 -7.45
C THR A 192 4.08 -15.73 -7.50
N GLU A 193 4.87 -16.67 -8.00
CA GLU A 193 4.53 -18.10 -7.95
C GLU A 193 4.32 -18.61 -6.51
N GLU A 194 4.97 -17.98 -5.54
CA GLU A 194 4.88 -18.31 -4.11
C GLU A 194 3.72 -17.59 -3.39
N SER A 195 3.04 -16.68 -4.07
CA SER A 195 1.99 -15.87 -3.47
C SER A 195 0.75 -16.72 -3.18
N VAL A 196 0.27 -16.67 -1.94
CA VAL A 196 -1.04 -17.20 -1.58
C VAL A 196 -2.11 -16.23 -2.08
N MET A 197 -2.99 -16.72 -2.95
CA MET A 197 -4.14 -15.94 -3.44
C MET A 197 -5.22 -15.90 -2.36
N ALA A 198 -5.54 -14.70 -1.86
CA ALA A 198 -6.54 -14.50 -0.81
C ALA A 198 -7.74 -13.71 -1.36
N ASP A 199 -8.82 -14.42 -1.69
CA ASP A 199 -10.06 -13.80 -2.21
C ASP A 199 -10.98 -13.33 -1.08
N THR A 200 -11.19 -12.02 -1.02
CA THR A 200 -12.07 -11.33 -0.06
C THR A 200 -13.37 -10.83 -0.68
N THR A 201 -13.71 -11.32 -1.87
CA THR A 201 -14.98 -11.02 -2.54
C THR A 201 -16.14 -11.48 -1.66
N GLY A 202 -17.04 -10.54 -1.34
CA GLY A 202 -18.23 -10.82 -0.53
C GLY A 202 -17.97 -11.13 0.96
N LYS A 203 -16.70 -11.17 1.41
CA LYS A 203 -16.37 -11.44 2.81
C LYS A 203 -16.52 -10.22 3.69
N ALA A 204 -16.92 -10.44 4.93
CA ALA A 204 -16.88 -9.42 5.95
C ALA A 204 -15.43 -9.13 6.37
N LEU A 205 -15.20 -7.96 6.96
CA LEU A 205 -13.86 -7.56 7.39
C LEU A 205 -13.24 -8.54 8.42
N PRO A 206 -13.96 -9.00 9.48
CA PRO A 206 -13.41 -9.97 10.43
C PRO A 206 -12.98 -11.27 9.74
N GLU A 207 -13.83 -11.83 8.87
CA GLU A 207 -13.51 -13.05 8.11
C GLU A 207 -12.28 -12.88 7.21
N SER A 208 -12.11 -11.69 6.64
CA SER A 208 -10.95 -11.37 5.80
C SER A 208 -9.68 -11.27 6.65
N ILE A 209 -9.76 -10.72 7.86
CA ILE A 209 -8.63 -10.66 8.81
C ILE A 209 -8.26 -12.08 9.24
N ASP A 210 -9.23 -12.87 9.70
CA ASP A 210 -9.03 -14.25 10.17
C ASP A 210 -8.38 -15.13 9.08
N MET A 211 -8.81 -14.97 7.83
CA MET A 211 -8.20 -15.64 6.68
C MET A 211 -6.73 -15.30 6.54
N ILE A 212 -6.38 -14.01 6.57
CA ILE A 212 -4.99 -13.58 6.42
C ILE A 212 -4.13 -14.03 7.59
N VAL A 213 -4.64 -13.95 8.82
CA VAL A 213 -3.95 -14.42 10.01
C VAL A 213 -3.69 -15.92 9.95
N SER A 214 -4.67 -16.70 9.49
CA SER A 214 -4.53 -18.16 9.32
C SER A 214 -3.44 -18.51 8.31
N VAL A 215 -3.44 -17.86 7.14
CA VAL A 215 -2.40 -18.03 6.11
C VAL A 215 -1.01 -17.72 6.67
N ILE A 216 -0.88 -16.63 7.43
CA ILE A 216 0.40 -16.22 8.03
C ILE A 216 0.87 -17.27 9.04
N LYS A 217 -0.01 -17.70 9.97
CA LYS A 217 0.32 -18.70 10.99
C LYS A 217 0.74 -20.04 10.37
N GLU A 218 0.01 -20.53 9.37
CA GLU A 218 0.33 -21.79 8.68
C GLU A 218 1.71 -21.75 8.02
N LYS A 219 2.02 -20.66 7.30
CA LYS A 219 3.29 -20.52 6.59
C LYS A 219 4.50 -20.33 7.52
N ILE A 220 4.30 -19.71 8.68
CA ILE A 220 5.36 -19.54 9.68
C ILE A 220 5.56 -20.84 10.48
N ASN A 221 4.48 -21.51 10.88
CA ASN A 221 4.59 -22.75 11.66
C ASN A 221 5.21 -23.91 10.85
N GLY A 222 5.06 -23.90 9.51
CA GLY A 222 5.77 -24.82 8.63
C GLY A 222 7.27 -24.56 8.48
N LYS A 223 7.83 -23.51 9.13
CA LYS A 223 9.26 -23.17 9.13
C LYS A 223 9.99 -23.50 10.44
N LEU A 224 9.31 -24.14 11.41
CA LEU A 224 9.90 -24.64 12.66
C LEU A 224 10.33 -26.10 12.55
#